data_AF-A0A1M6U9R3-F1
#
_entry.id   AF-A0A1M6U9R3-F1
#
_cell.length_a   1.000
_cell.length_b   1.000
_cell.length_c   1.000
_cell.angle_alpha   90.00
_cell.angle_beta   90.00
_cell.angle_gamma   90.00
#
_symmetry.space_group_name_H-M   'P 1'
#
loop_
_entity.id
_entity.type
_entity.pdbx_description
1 polymer ?
#
loop_
_entity_poly.entity_id
_entity_poly.type
_entity_poly.pdbx_seq_one_letter_code
_entity_poly.pdbx_strand_id
1 'polypeptide(L)'
;MAVDFGNVPQWITVGIAAMAGWLAYTSLQSQRVIARRRAAFDMFLKTETDEKMLTAFDKFHAGIQAMRKASSVEAFCISEDKETREHYFCIRKYLNIHELIAVGLREEVLDADVVYFYWGDTLTNHYSDAKPVLDFLAKREKNKYTYADLHELNAKWVARKAKATG
;
A
#
# COMPACT_ATOMS: atom_id res chain seq x y z
N MET A 1 38.02 -10.55 -49.81
CA MET A 1 37.72 -9.11 -49.67
C MET A 1 37.59 -8.81 -48.19
N ALA A 2 38.64 -8.25 -47.59
CA ALA A 2 38.59 -7.79 -46.21
C ALA A 2 37.77 -6.49 -46.17
N VAL A 3 36.74 -6.45 -45.33
CA VAL A 3 35.99 -5.22 -45.09
C VAL A 3 36.90 -4.30 -44.29
N ASP A 4 37.36 -3.22 -44.93
CA ASP A 4 38.15 -2.17 -44.29
C ASP A 4 37.22 -1.34 -43.40
N PHE A 5 37.26 -1.61 -42.09
CA PHE A 5 36.50 -0.87 -41.07
C PHE A 5 37.21 0.44 -40.65
N GLY A 6 38.29 0.85 -41.33
CA GLY A 6 39.16 1.94 -40.93
C GLY A 6 38.54 3.34 -40.91
N ASN A 7 37.28 3.53 -41.36
CA ASN A 7 36.63 4.82 -41.30
C ASN A 7 35.10 4.70 -41.24
N VAL A 8 34.57 4.03 -40.19
CA VAL A 8 33.13 4.11 -39.91
C VAL A 8 32.78 5.58 -39.62
N PRO A 9 31.90 6.21 -40.43
CA PRO A 9 31.58 7.62 -40.23
C PRO A 9 31.08 7.88 -38.81
N GLN A 10 31.60 8.93 -38.16
CA GLN A 10 31.29 9.25 -36.77
C GLN A 10 29.78 9.36 -36.49
N TRP A 11 28.99 9.77 -37.48
CA TRP A 11 27.53 9.84 -37.38
C TRP A 11 26.86 8.46 -37.23
N ILE A 12 27.44 7.38 -37.79
CA ILE A 12 26.97 6.00 -37.59
C ILE A 12 27.22 5.58 -36.14
N THR A 13 28.42 5.85 -35.60
CA THR A 13 28.76 5.54 -34.21
C THR A 13 27.83 6.28 -33.24
N VAL A 14 27.53 7.56 -33.50
CA VAL A 14 26.55 8.34 -32.73
C VAL A 14 25.15 7.71 -32.83
N GLY A 15 24.73 7.28 -34.02
CA GLY A 15 23.45 6.59 -34.21
C GLY A 15 23.33 5.29 -33.41
N ILE A 16 24.39 4.46 -33.43
CA ILE A 16 24.45 3.21 -32.66
C ILE A 16 24.42 3.51 -31.15
N ALA A 17 25.20 4.50 -30.69
CA ALA A 17 25.23 4.89 -29.28
C ALA A 17 23.88 5.42 -28.79
N ALA A 18 23.20 6.25 -29.59
CA ALA A 18 21.86 6.75 -29.27
C ALA A 18 20.83 5.62 -29.17
N MET A 19 20.86 4.67 -30.12
CA MET A 19 19.98 3.51 -30.10
C MET A 19 20.25 2.61 -28.89
N ALA A 20 21.52 2.34 -28.57
CA ALA A 20 21.90 1.58 -27.38
C ALA A 20 21.43 2.27 -26.10
N GLY A 21 21.58 3.59 -26.00
CA GLY A 21 21.07 4.38 -24.88
C GLY A 21 19.55 4.32 -24.73
N TRP A 22 18.82 4.38 -25.84
CA TRP A 22 17.36 4.25 -25.84
C TRP A 22 16.91 2.85 -25.38
N LEU A 23 17.53 1.80 -25.89
CA LEU A 23 17.25 0.41 -25.47
C LEU A 23 17.59 0.18 -23.98
N ALA A 24 18.70 0.76 -23.50
CA ALA A 24 19.05 0.68 -22.09
C ALA A 24 18.01 1.39 -21.21
N TYR A 25 17.54 2.57 -21.63
CA TYR A 25 16.49 3.30 -20.92
C TYR A 25 15.18 2.52 -20.84
N THR A 26 14.71 1.94 -21.95
CA THR A 26 13.47 1.13 -21.96
C THR A 26 13.62 -0.13 -21.11
N SER A 27 14.80 -0.77 -21.14
CA SER A 27 15.12 -1.92 -20.30
C SER A 27 15.06 -1.57 -18.81
N LEU A 28 15.65 -0.44 -18.40
CA LEU A 28 15.59 0.01 -17.00
C LEU A 28 14.16 0.29 -16.54
N GLN A 29 13.34 0.91 -17.38
CA GLN A 29 11.92 1.15 -17.06
C GLN A 29 11.14 -0.15 -16.90
N SER A 30 11.35 -1.12 -17.80
CA SER A 30 10.73 -2.46 -17.71
C SER A 30 11.16 -3.18 -16.43
N GLN A 31 12.45 -3.15 -16.09
CA GLN A 31 12.97 -3.75 -14.86
C GLN A 31 12.36 -3.12 -13.60
N ARG A 32 12.18 -1.79 -13.57
CA ARG A 32 11.48 -1.12 -12.47
C ARG A 32 10.05 -1.61 -12.31
N VAL A 33 9.29 -1.70 -13.41
CA VAL A 33 7.91 -2.22 -13.38
C VAL A 33 7.88 -3.67 -12.87
N ILE A 34 8.75 -4.53 -13.37
CA ILE A 34 8.83 -5.94 -12.95
C ILE A 34 9.18 -6.04 -11.46
N ALA A 35 10.14 -5.24 -10.98
CA ALA A 35 10.55 -5.21 -9.58
C ALA A 35 9.40 -4.79 -8.66
N ARG A 36 8.65 -3.73 -9.01
CA ARG A 36 7.48 -3.27 -8.23
C ARG A 36 6.37 -4.31 -8.15
N ARG A 37 6.09 -4.99 -9.27
CA ARG A 37 5.10 -6.08 -9.32
C ARG A 37 5.53 -7.27 -8.48
N ARG A 38 6.80 -7.65 -8.56
CA ARG A 38 7.37 -8.72 -7.72
C ARG A 38 7.27 -8.37 -6.24
N ALA A 39 7.65 -7.15 -5.85
CA ALA A 39 7.51 -6.68 -4.47
C ALA A 39 6.06 -6.73 -3.98
N ALA A 40 5.08 -6.38 -4.83
CA ALA A 40 3.66 -6.52 -4.50
C ALA A 40 3.25 -7.99 -4.29
N PHE A 41 3.67 -8.91 -5.16
CA PHE A 41 3.39 -10.34 -4.96
C PHE A 41 4.05 -10.92 -3.71
N ASP A 42 5.31 -10.57 -3.44
CA ASP A 42 6.02 -11.01 -2.24
C ASP A 42 5.30 -10.51 -0.97
N MET A 43 4.78 -9.27 -1.02
CA MET A 43 3.94 -8.73 0.05
C MET A 43 2.64 -9.54 0.21
N PHE A 44 1.91 -9.84 -0.86
CA PHE A 44 0.66 -10.62 -0.79
C PHE A 44 0.90 -12.01 -0.21
N LEU A 45 1.91 -12.71 -0.73
CA LEU A 45 2.30 -14.03 -0.24
C LEU A 45 2.63 -13.97 1.25
N LYS A 46 3.37 -12.96 1.70
CA LYS A 46 3.65 -12.78 3.12
C LYS A 46 2.39 -12.51 3.93
N THR A 47 1.46 -11.71 3.41
CA THR A 47 0.19 -11.44 4.13
C THR A 47 -0.72 -12.65 4.24
N GLU A 48 -0.70 -13.57 3.27
CA GLU A 48 -1.51 -14.80 3.27
C GLU A 48 -0.87 -15.97 4.02
N THR A 49 0.46 -16.04 4.06
CA THR A 49 1.18 -17.19 4.64
C THR A 49 1.70 -16.95 6.05
N ASP A 50 1.86 -15.70 6.47
CA ASP A 50 2.33 -15.38 7.81
C ASP A 50 1.20 -15.53 8.83
N GLU A 51 1.31 -16.52 9.71
CA GLU A 51 0.34 -16.78 10.79
C GLU A 51 0.06 -15.55 11.66
N LYS A 52 1.06 -14.67 11.87
CA LYS A 52 0.89 -13.45 12.65
C LYS A 52 0.04 -12.42 11.91
N MET A 53 0.06 -12.43 10.57
CA MET A 53 -0.79 -11.57 9.74
C MET A 53 -2.23 -12.05 9.74
N LEU A 54 -2.45 -13.36 9.59
CA LEU A 54 -3.78 -13.96 9.71
C LEU A 54 -4.38 -13.72 11.10
N THR A 55 -3.59 -13.96 12.15
CA THR A 55 -3.99 -13.66 13.54
C THR A 55 -4.30 -12.17 13.73
N ALA A 56 -3.53 -11.27 13.10
CA ALA A 56 -3.80 -9.83 13.18
C ALA A 56 -5.11 -9.44 12.47
N PHE A 57 -5.46 -10.10 11.36
CA PHE A 57 -6.72 -9.91 10.65
C PHE A 57 -7.92 -10.38 11.50
N ASP A 58 -7.83 -11.55 12.13
CA ASP A 58 -8.89 -12.06 13.00
C ASP A 58 -9.08 -11.17 14.23
N LYS A 59 -7.97 -10.77 14.86
CA LYS A 59 -7.98 -9.85 16.01
C LYS A 59 -8.48 -8.46 15.63
N PHE A 60 -8.24 -7.99 14.40
CA PHE A 60 -8.82 -6.75 13.89
C PHE A 60 -10.34 -6.85 13.86
N HIS A 61 -10.90 -7.92 13.28
CA HIS A 61 -12.35 -8.12 13.21
C HIS A 61 -12.98 -8.25 14.60
N ALA A 62 -12.36 -9.02 15.50
CA ALA A 62 -12.79 -9.10 16.90
C ALA A 62 -12.77 -7.72 17.58
N GLY A 63 -11.73 -6.93 17.32
CA GLY A 63 -11.62 -5.56 17.83
C GLY A 63 -12.71 -4.63 17.29
N ILE A 64 -13.02 -4.69 16.00
CA ILE A 64 -14.12 -3.93 15.39
C ILE A 64 -15.47 -4.32 16.01
N GLN A 65 -15.71 -5.61 16.24
CA GLN A 65 -16.93 -6.07 16.89
C GLN A 65 -17.02 -5.59 18.35
N ALA A 66 -15.91 -5.63 19.10
CA ALA A 66 -15.85 -5.13 20.47
C ALA A 66 -16.12 -3.61 20.51
N MET A 67 -15.54 -2.85 19.59
CA MET A 67 -15.79 -1.41 19.45
C MET A 67 -17.27 -1.12 19.18
N ARG A 68 -17.93 -1.89 18.29
CA ARG A 68 -19.36 -1.72 17.99
C ARG A 68 -20.28 -2.04 19.17
N LYS A 69 -19.83 -2.87 20.11
CA LYS A 69 -20.57 -3.22 21.34
C LYS A 69 -20.32 -2.25 22.50
N ALA A 70 -19.28 -1.42 22.41
CA ALA A 70 -18.96 -0.44 23.44
C ALA A 70 -20.03 0.67 23.49
N SER A 71 -20.17 1.30 24.66
CA SER A 71 -21.13 2.41 24.86
C SER A 71 -20.79 3.63 24.00
N SER A 72 -19.51 3.89 23.77
CA SER A 72 -19.02 4.87 22.79
C SER A 72 -17.62 4.50 22.29
N VAL A 73 -17.24 5.07 21.16
CA VAL A 73 -15.90 4.88 20.56
C VAL A 73 -14.84 5.53 21.44
N GLU A 74 -15.13 6.71 21.99
CA GLU A 74 -14.25 7.37 22.95
C GLU A 74 -13.98 6.48 24.17
N ALA A 75 -15.02 5.87 24.76
CA ALA A 75 -14.89 4.96 25.89
C ALA A 75 -14.04 3.73 25.53
N PHE A 76 -14.26 3.16 24.34
CA PHE A 76 -13.45 2.06 23.83
C PHE A 76 -11.97 2.44 23.68
N CYS A 77 -11.66 3.61 23.10
CA CYS A 77 -10.28 4.02 22.83
C CYS A 77 -9.48 4.45 24.07
N ILE A 78 -10.15 4.88 25.15
CA ILE A 78 -9.51 5.30 26.41
C ILE A 78 -9.61 4.26 27.52
N SER A 79 -10.36 3.17 27.32
CA SER A 79 -10.58 2.15 28.34
C SER A 79 -9.27 1.64 28.95
N GLU A 80 -9.24 1.54 30.27
CA GLU A 80 -8.16 0.92 31.05
C GLU A 80 -8.37 -0.58 31.25
N ASP A 81 -9.57 -1.08 30.93
CA ASP A 81 -9.83 -2.52 30.92
C ASP A 81 -8.90 -3.23 29.94
N LYS A 82 -8.25 -4.29 30.40
CA LYS A 82 -7.18 -4.98 29.68
C LYS A 82 -7.67 -5.56 28.35
N GLU A 83 -8.86 -6.15 28.35
CA GLU A 83 -9.43 -6.81 27.17
C GLU A 83 -9.82 -5.78 26.11
N THR A 84 -10.55 -4.74 26.50
CA THR A 84 -10.93 -3.62 25.63
C THR A 84 -9.69 -2.93 25.06
N ARG A 85 -8.66 -2.77 25.88
CA ARG A 85 -7.40 -2.15 25.48
C ARG A 85 -6.65 -2.99 24.45
N GLU A 86 -6.64 -4.31 24.60
CA GLU A 86 -6.06 -5.22 23.59
C GLU A 86 -6.79 -5.08 22.25
N HIS A 87 -8.12 -5.08 22.25
CA HIS A 87 -8.92 -4.89 21.03
C HIS A 87 -8.61 -3.59 20.29
N TYR A 88 -8.49 -2.48 21.02
CA TYR A 88 -8.10 -1.19 20.45
C TYR A 88 -6.70 -1.25 19.80
N PHE A 89 -5.73 -1.88 20.46
CA PHE A 89 -4.39 -2.05 19.89
C PHE A 89 -4.37 -3.00 18.69
N CYS A 90 -5.22 -4.02 18.67
CA CYS A 90 -5.35 -4.91 17.52
C CYS A 90 -5.86 -4.15 16.28
N ILE A 91 -6.85 -3.27 16.45
CA ILE A 91 -7.32 -2.41 15.36
C ILE A 91 -6.15 -1.58 14.80
N ARG A 92 -5.42 -0.89 15.68
CA ARG A 92 -4.30 -0.03 15.28
C ARG A 92 -3.15 -0.81 14.64
N LYS A 93 -2.84 -2.00 15.14
CA LYS A 93 -1.79 -2.85 14.59
C LYS A 93 -2.11 -3.22 13.14
N TYR A 94 -3.37 -3.50 12.83
CA TYR A 94 -3.77 -3.81 11.46
C TYR A 94 -3.87 -2.57 10.57
N LEU A 95 -4.31 -1.43 11.11
CA LEU A 95 -4.24 -0.14 10.38
C LEU A 95 -2.80 0.26 10.01
N ASN A 96 -1.81 -0.06 10.87
CA ASN A 96 -0.39 0.17 10.53
C ASN A 96 0.06 -0.63 9.30
N ILE A 97 -0.53 -1.81 9.06
CA ILE A 97 -0.24 -2.60 7.84
C ILE A 97 -0.81 -1.87 6.62
N HIS A 98 -2.05 -1.39 6.69
CA HIS A 98 -2.65 -0.61 5.59
C HIS A 98 -1.89 0.69 5.31
N GLU A 99 -1.42 1.37 6.36
CA GLU A 99 -0.53 2.53 6.21
C GLU A 99 0.78 2.15 5.52
N LEU A 100 1.39 1.03 5.90
CA LEU A 100 2.63 0.56 5.27
C LEU A 100 2.43 0.26 3.78
N ILE A 101 1.28 -0.30 3.41
CA ILE A 101 0.89 -0.49 2.00
C ILE A 101 0.76 0.87 1.30
N ALA A 102 0.10 1.85 1.93
CA ALA A 102 -0.07 3.19 1.38
C ALA A 102 1.28 3.90 1.16
N VAL A 103 2.20 3.82 2.14
CA VAL A 103 3.57 4.32 2.01
C VAL A 103 4.30 3.59 0.87
N GLY A 104 4.22 2.26 0.80
CA GLY A 104 4.85 1.48 -0.26
C GLY A 104 4.38 1.86 -1.68
N LEU A 105 3.12 2.29 -1.81
CA LEU A 105 2.57 2.82 -3.06
C LEU A 105 3.05 4.24 -3.36
N ARG A 106 3.10 5.11 -2.35
CA ARG A 106 3.59 6.49 -2.50
C ARG A 106 5.06 6.54 -2.91
N GLU A 107 5.89 5.69 -2.32
CA GLU A 107 7.32 5.59 -2.63
C GLU A 107 7.63 4.79 -3.91
N GLU A 108 6.60 4.43 -4.68
CA GLU A 108 6.72 3.61 -5.89
C GLU A 108 7.48 2.28 -5.68
N VAL A 109 7.43 1.71 -4.48
CA VAL A 109 8.01 0.39 -4.19
C VAL A 109 7.04 -0.71 -4.67
N LEU A 110 5.74 -0.44 -4.57
CA LEU A 110 4.67 -1.35 -4.96
C LEU A 110 4.00 -0.88 -6.25
N ASP A 111 3.57 -1.82 -7.09
CA ASP A 111 2.78 -1.52 -8.29
C ASP A 111 1.32 -1.20 -7.90
N ALA A 112 0.87 0.01 -8.22
CA ALA A 112 -0.42 0.52 -7.78
C ALA A 112 -1.62 -0.23 -8.34
N ASP A 113 -1.53 -0.76 -9.55
CA ASP A 113 -2.63 -1.51 -10.14
C ASP A 113 -2.70 -2.92 -9.54
N VAL A 114 -1.56 -3.59 -9.42
CA VAL A 114 -1.49 -4.92 -8.80
C VAL A 114 -2.02 -4.88 -7.37
N VAL A 115 -1.58 -3.91 -6.57
CA VAL A 115 -2.07 -3.74 -5.20
C VAL A 115 -3.54 -3.37 -5.14
N TYR A 116 -4.03 -2.49 -6.02
CA TYR A 116 -5.45 -2.14 -6.05
C TYR A 116 -6.33 -3.35 -6.38
N PHE A 117 -5.95 -4.19 -7.35
CA PHE A 117 -6.78 -5.34 -7.73
C PHE A 117 -6.93 -6.37 -6.60
N TYR A 118 -5.93 -6.50 -5.74
CA TYR A 118 -5.97 -7.44 -4.63
C TYR A 118 -6.54 -6.81 -3.34
N TRP A 119 -6.09 -5.62 -2.96
CA TRP A 119 -6.46 -4.96 -1.69
C TRP A 119 -7.60 -3.95 -1.80
N GLY A 120 -8.03 -3.59 -3.01
CA GLY A 120 -8.92 -2.46 -3.26
C GLY A 120 -10.20 -2.49 -2.42
N ASP A 121 -10.86 -3.64 -2.32
CA ASP A 121 -12.06 -3.83 -1.50
C ASP A 121 -11.75 -3.95 -0.02
N THR A 122 -10.85 -4.85 0.32
CA THR A 122 -10.46 -5.15 1.69
C THR A 122 -10.00 -3.89 2.44
N LEU A 123 -9.09 -3.10 1.85
CA LEU A 123 -8.55 -1.90 2.49
C LEU A 123 -9.61 -0.81 2.68
N THR A 124 -10.44 -0.55 1.67
CA THR A 124 -11.48 0.51 1.80
C THR A 124 -12.55 0.11 2.81
N ASN A 125 -12.91 -1.18 2.86
CA ASN A 125 -13.91 -1.67 3.80
C ASN A 125 -13.37 -1.63 5.23
N HIS A 126 -12.15 -2.11 5.46
CA HIS A 126 -11.49 -2.02 6.76
C HIS A 126 -11.27 -0.58 7.22
N TYR A 127 -10.92 0.31 6.29
CA TYR A 127 -10.84 1.74 6.58
C TYR A 127 -12.20 2.28 7.05
N SER A 128 -13.28 1.95 6.33
CA SER A 128 -14.64 2.36 6.69
C SER A 128 -15.04 1.83 8.08
N ASP A 129 -14.76 0.55 8.35
CA ASP A 129 -15.06 -0.08 9.63
C ASP A 129 -14.29 0.54 10.80
N ALA A 130 -13.03 0.88 10.58
CA ALA A 130 -12.15 1.50 11.57
C ALA A 130 -12.24 3.04 11.61
N LYS A 131 -13.05 3.65 10.75
CA LYS A 131 -13.21 5.11 10.66
C LYS A 131 -13.47 5.77 12.01
N PRO A 132 -14.29 5.23 12.92
CA PRO A 132 -14.49 5.87 14.22
C PRO A 132 -13.20 5.97 15.06
N VAL A 133 -12.32 4.97 15.00
CA VAL A 133 -11.00 5.01 15.65
C VAL A 133 -10.09 6.03 14.99
N LEU A 134 -10.09 6.08 13.66
CA LEU A 134 -9.31 7.06 12.90
C LEU A 134 -9.73 8.50 13.23
N ASP A 135 -11.04 8.76 13.27
CA ASP A 135 -11.60 10.07 13.62
C ASP A 135 -11.25 10.45 15.08
N PHE A 136 -11.28 9.49 16.01
CA PHE A 136 -10.85 9.70 17.38
C PHE A 136 -9.35 10.06 17.47
N LEU A 137 -8.50 9.40 16.69
CA LEU A 137 -7.07 9.68 16.65
C LEU A 137 -6.78 11.05 16.04
N ALA A 138 -7.48 11.45 14.98
CA ALA A 138 -7.32 12.74 14.33
C ALA A 138 -7.65 13.93 15.25
N LYS A 139 -8.56 13.75 16.23
CA LYS A 139 -8.86 14.77 17.25
C LYS A 139 -7.71 15.02 18.23
N ARG A 140 -6.74 14.11 18.34
CA ARG A 140 -5.59 14.25 19.25
C ARG A 140 -4.44 14.94 18.53
N GLU A 141 -3.99 16.07 19.06
CA GLU A 141 -2.95 16.91 18.44
C GLU A 141 -1.67 16.13 18.07
N LYS A 142 -1.21 15.24 18.97
CA LYS A 142 -0.02 14.40 18.73
C LYS A 142 -0.19 13.37 17.59
N ASN A 143 -1.44 13.02 17.25
CA ASN A 143 -1.75 11.97 16.29
C ASN A 143 -2.41 12.51 15.01
N LYS A 144 -2.42 13.83 14.80
CA LYS A 144 -3.09 14.48 13.67
C LYS A 144 -2.70 13.90 12.31
N TYR A 145 -1.45 13.48 12.15
CA TYR A 145 -0.92 12.92 10.90
C TYR A 145 -0.78 11.39 10.95
N THR A 146 -1.29 10.72 11.98
CA THR A 146 -1.28 9.25 12.00
C THR A 146 -2.23 8.76 10.92
N TYR A 147 -1.76 7.84 10.08
CA TYR A 147 -2.53 7.24 8.98
C TYR A 147 -2.84 8.19 7.81
N ALA A 148 -2.02 9.24 7.62
CA ALA A 148 -2.24 10.23 6.55
C ALA A 148 -2.20 9.60 5.15
N ASP A 149 -1.29 8.65 4.92
CA ASP A 149 -1.16 7.98 3.64
C ASP A 149 -2.35 7.06 3.37
N LEU A 150 -2.82 6.35 4.39
CA LEU A 150 -4.02 5.54 4.33
C LEU A 150 -5.27 6.38 4.03
N HIS A 151 -5.39 7.58 4.63
CA HIS A 151 -6.48 8.50 4.33
C HIS A 151 -6.50 8.91 2.84
N GLU A 152 -5.33 9.30 2.31
CA GLU A 152 -5.20 9.67 0.89
C GLU A 152 -5.48 8.48 -0.03
N LEU A 153 -4.92 7.30 0.30
CA LEU A 153 -5.09 6.09 -0.48
C LEU A 153 -6.56 5.67 -0.55
N ASN A 154 -7.26 5.67 0.59
CA ASN A 154 -8.67 5.32 0.63
C ASN A 154 -9.51 6.29 -0.22
N ALA A 155 -9.26 7.60 -0.14
CA ALA A 155 -9.96 8.59 -0.96
C ALA A 155 -9.75 8.33 -2.47
N LYS A 156 -8.50 8.06 -2.88
CA LYS A 156 -8.14 7.72 -4.26
C LYS A 156 -8.84 6.45 -4.75
N TRP A 157 -8.90 5.41 -3.91
CA TRP A 157 -9.50 4.13 -4.27
C TRP A 157 -11.02 4.16 -4.29
N VAL A 158 -11.67 4.88 -3.37
CA VAL A 158 -13.12 5.11 -3.42
C VAL A 158 -13.49 5.86 -4.70
N ALA A 159 -12.75 6.89 -5.08
CA ALA A 159 -12.97 7.60 -6.34
C ALA A 159 -12.75 6.70 -7.58
N ARG A 160 -11.75 5.80 -7.54
CA ARG A 160 -11.51 4.80 -8.59
C ARG A 160 -12.68 3.83 -8.73
N LYS A 161 -13.23 3.34 -7.62
CA LYS A 161 -14.40 2.44 -7.63
C LYS A 161 -15.65 3.12 -8.18
N ALA A 162 -15.93 4.34 -7.73
CA ALA A 162 -17.10 5.09 -8.20
C ALA A 162 -17.09 5.26 -9.73
N LYS A 163 -15.91 5.48 -10.34
CA LYS A 163 -15.74 5.55 -11.80
C LYS A 163 -15.87 4.21 -12.52
N ALA A 164 -15.65 3.09 -11.83
CA ALA A 164 -15.76 1.75 -12.43
C ALA A 164 -17.20 1.21 -12.37
N THR A 165 -18.02 1.70 -11.45
CA THR A 165 -19.41 1.26 -11.22
C THR A 165 -20.48 2.20 -11.78
N GLY A 166 -20.11 3.39 -12.24
CA GLY A 166 -21.02 4.38 -12.84
C GLY A 166 -20.79 4.50 -14.34
#